data_AF-A0A7J2RED6-F1
#
_entry.id   AF-A0A7J2RED6-F1
#
_cell.length_a   1.000
_cell.length_b   1.000
_cell.length_c   1.000
_cell.angle_alpha   90.00
_cell.angle_beta   90.00
_cell.angle_gamma   90.00
#
_symmetry.space_group_name_H-M   'P 1'
#
loop_
_entity.id
_entity.type
_entity.pdbx_description
1 polymer ?
#
loop_
_entity_poly.entity_id
_entity_poly.type
_entity_poly.pdbx_seq_one_letter_code
_entity_poly.pdbx_strand_id
1 'polypeptide(L)'
;MEDISEEITKLSKINSASLINMRINNLWMNVNKYASSGIFMKWNSELDRIWCELVGDVKPTKKKKKDDDKEKSDEEIFNKFNEEISKEFINLKTKKGFSEHSKDDKNTRLKIYQKIQKKEVFLRRLMNKQGKGTAYQEEADWD
;
A
#
# COMPACT_ATOMS: atom_id res chain seq x y z
N MET A 1 28.19 15.38 -27.38
CA MET A 1 27.76 16.18 -26.20
C MET A 1 26.32 15.84 -25.81
N GLU A 2 25.41 15.60 -26.76
CA GLU A 2 24.07 15.00 -26.50
C GLU A 2 24.14 13.62 -25.82
N ASP A 3 25.03 12.75 -26.29
CA ASP A 3 25.16 11.36 -25.80
C ASP A 3 25.45 11.25 -24.29
N ILE A 4 26.35 12.11 -23.78
CA ILE A 4 26.72 12.17 -22.36
C ILE A 4 25.54 12.66 -21.50
N SER A 5 24.73 13.60 -22.01
CA SER A 5 23.55 14.13 -21.30
C SER A 5 22.45 13.08 -21.16
N GLU A 6 22.21 12.30 -22.23
CA GLU A 6 21.27 11.19 -22.21
C GLU A 6 21.73 10.08 -21.25
N GLU A 7 23.02 9.75 -21.24
CA GLU A 7 23.61 8.76 -20.35
C GLU A 7 23.49 9.17 -18.87
N ILE A 8 23.78 10.43 -18.53
CA ILE A 8 23.58 10.99 -17.19
C ILE A 8 22.11 10.89 -16.76
N THR A 9 21.18 11.20 -17.67
CA THR A 9 19.74 11.13 -17.39
C THR A 9 19.28 9.69 -17.14
N LYS A 10 19.78 8.72 -17.92
CA LYS A 10 19.49 7.29 -17.73
C LYS A 10 20.03 6.80 -16.38
N LEU A 11 21.27 7.13 -16.04
CA LEU A 11 21.88 6.79 -14.75
C LEU A 11 21.08 7.38 -13.57
N SER A 12 20.66 8.65 -13.69
CA SER A 12 19.83 9.30 -12.67
C SER A 12 18.50 8.57 -12.44
N LYS A 13 17.82 8.15 -13.51
CA LYS A 13 16.58 7.37 -13.45
C LYS A 13 16.77 5.98 -12.85
N ILE A 14 17.87 5.30 -13.18
CA ILE A 14 18.19 3.98 -12.60
C ILE A 14 18.42 4.11 -11.09
N ASN A 15 19.20 5.12 -10.68
CA ASN A 15 19.46 5.39 -9.28
C ASN A 15 18.19 5.72 -8.49
N SER A 16 17.30 6.55 -9.05
CA SER A 16 16.04 6.89 -8.39
C SER A 16 15.12 5.66 -8.24
N ALA A 17 15.02 4.82 -9.27
CA ALA A 17 14.26 3.58 -9.21
C ALA A 17 14.81 2.61 -8.13
N SER A 18 16.13 2.46 -8.05
CA SER A 18 16.79 1.65 -7.01
C SER A 18 16.48 2.15 -5.60
N LEU A 19 16.56 3.47 -5.37
CA LEU A 19 16.26 4.08 -4.08
C LEU A 19 14.78 3.92 -3.68
N ILE A 20 13.85 4.02 -4.65
CA ILE A 20 12.43 3.77 -4.42
C ILE A 20 12.22 2.31 -3.99
N ASN A 21 12.81 1.35 -4.70
CA ASN A 21 12.68 -0.06 -4.37
C ASN A 21 13.25 -0.39 -2.98
N MET A 22 14.42 0.18 -2.64
CA MET A 22 15.02 0.02 -1.31
C MET A 22 14.11 0.58 -0.21
N ARG A 23 13.50 1.74 -0.44
CA ARG A 23 12.58 2.36 0.52
C ARG A 23 11.31 1.54 0.69
N ILE A 24 10.69 1.09 -0.39
CA ILE A 24 9.52 0.21 -0.36
C ILE A 24 9.83 -1.08 0.40
N ASN A 25 11.01 -1.68 0.19
CA ASN A 25 11.44 -2.86 0.93
C ASN A 25 11.52 -2.60 2.45
N ASN A 26 12.11 -1.47 2.87
CA ASN A 26 12.17 -1.10 4.28
C ASN A 26 10.78 -0.90 4.89
N LEU A 27 9.85 -0.29 4.14
CA LEU A 27 8.46 -0.14 4.57
C LEU A 27 7.78 -1.51 4.73
N TRP A 28 8.02 -2.47 3.84
CA TRP A 28 7.49 -3.83 3.98
C TRP A 28 8.03 -4.58 5.20
N MET A 29 9.30 -4.35 5.55
CA MET A 29 9.87 -4.89 6.80
C MET A 29 9.16 -4.32 8.03
N ASN A 30 8.89 -3.01 8.04
CA ASN A 30 8.13 -2.37 9.11
C ASN A 30 6.68 -2.87 9.18
N VAL A 31 6.03 -3.04 8.02
CA VAL A 31 4.69 -3.64 7.92
C VAL A 31 4.67 -5.00 8.61
N ASN A 32 5.60 -5.90 8.27
CA ASN A 32 5.66 -7.22 8.89
C ASN A 32 5.85 -7.14 10.40
N LYS A 33 6.77 -6.28 10.87
CA LYS A 33 7.03 -6.04 12.30
C LYS A 33 5.78 -5.54 13.05
N TYR A 34 5.05 -4.59 12.49
CA TYR A 34 3.88 -4.01 13.15
C TYR A 34 2.65 -4.91 13.08
N ALA A 35 2.49 -5.65 11.97
CA ALA A 35 1.44 -6.65 11.81
C ALA A 35 1.62 -7.78 12.83
N SER A 36 2.82 -8.35 12.94
CA SER A 36 3.11 -9.44 13.88
C SER A 36 2.97 -9.01 15.36
N SER A 37 3.21 -7.74 15.65
CA SER A 37 3.11 -7.17 17.01
C SER A 37 1.71 -6.63 17.34
N GLY A 38 0.75 -6.66 16.40
CA GLY A 38 -0.59 -6.12 16.60
C GLY A 38 -0.65 -4.59 16.79
N ILE A 39 0.35 -3.85 16.30
CA ILE A 39 0.42 -2.38 16.39
C ILE A 39 -0.27 -1.77 15.16
N PHE A 40 -1.60 -1.82 15.17
CA PHE A 40 -2.43 -1.52 14.00
C PHE A 40 -2.25 -0.11 13.43
N MET A 41 -2.13 0.91 14.29
CA MET A 41 -1.94 2.29 13.82
C MET A 41 -0.66 2.43 12.98
N LYS A 42 0.46 1.92 13.50
CA LYS A 42 1.74 1.95 12.79
C LYS A 42 1.70 1.09 11.53
N TRP A 43 1.11 -0.10 11.61
CA TRP A 43 0.92 -0.96 10.43
C TRP A 43 0.16 -0.22 9.32
N ASN A 44 -0.96 0.43 9.64
CA ASN A 44 -1.71 1.21 8.65
C ASN A 44 -0.90 2.39 8.09
N SER A 45 -0.16 3.12 8.93
CA SER A 45 0.67 4.24 8.49
C SER A 45 1.80 3.80 7.54
N GLU A 46 2.44 2.66 7.78
CA GLU A 46 3.45 2.14 6.83
C GLU A 46 2.83 1.79 5.47
N LEU A 47 1.59 1.26 5.46
CA LEU A 47 0.85 1.03 4.21
C LEU A 47 0.49 2.34 3.50
N ASP A 48 0.18 3.41 4.24
CA ASP A 48 -0.01 4.75 3.66
C ASP A 48 1.28 5.27 3.01
N ARG A 49 2.42 5.03 3.65
CA ARG A 49 3.73 5.38 3.07
C ARG A 49 4.03 4.57 1.81
N ILE A 50 3.70 3.28 1.78
CA ILE A 50 3.86 2.45 0.58
C ILE A 50 3.00 3.00 -0.55
N TRP A 51 1.75 3.38 -0.28
CA TRP A 51 0.89 4.01 -1.29
C TRP A 51 1.53 5.27 -1.88
N CYS A 52 2.15 6.14 -1.07
CA CYS A 52 2.84 7.32 -1.58
C CYS A 52 3.98 7.00 -2.57
N GLU A 53 4.63 5.84 -2.44
CA GLU A 53 5.70 5.41 -3.35
C GLU A 53 5.14 4.73 -4.62
N LEU A 54 3.92 4.19 -4.57
CA LEU A 54 3.26 3.51 -5.69
C LEU A 54 2.34 4.41 -6.52
N VAL A 55 1.74 5.44 -5.90
CA VAL A 55 0.71 6.28 -6.54
C VAL A 55 1.24 7.04 -7.75
N GLY A 56 2.54 7.36 -7.80
CA GLY A 56 3.15 8.04 -8.93
C GLY A 56 3.00 7.28 -10.26
N ASP A 57 2.90 5.95 -10.20
CA ASP A 57 2.74 5.08 -11.38
C ASP A 57 1.28 4.67 -11.62
N VAL A 58 0.35 5.15 -10.79
CA VAL A 58 -1.09 4.93 -10.99
C VAL A 58 -1.59 5.90 -12.05
N LYS A 59 -2.18 5.37 -13.13
CA LYS A 59 -2.75 6.21 -14.18
C LYS A 59 -3.96 6.98 -13.62
N PRO A 60 -4.04 8.31 -13.81
CA PRO A 60 -5.22 9.06 -13.38
C PRO A 60 -6.44 8.54 -14.13
N THR A 61 -7.52 8.26 -13.40
CA THR A 61 -8.77 7.81 -13.99
C THR A 61 -9.29 8.89 -14.96
N LYS A 62 -9.27 8.61 -16.27
CA LYS A 62 -9.93 9.46 -17.26
C LYS A 62 -11.42 9.44 -16.92
N LYS A 63 -11.99 10.60 -16.57
CA LYS A 63 -13.44 10.77 -16.37
C LYS A 63 -14.18 10.39 -17.67
N LYS A 64 -14.58 9.13 -17.83
CA LYS A 64 -15.53 8.72 -18.87
C LYS A 64 -16.97 8.94 -18.40
N LYS A 65 -17.85 9.14 -19.38
CA LYS A 65 -19.27 9.49 -19.26
C LYS A 65 -20.07 8.50 -18.39
N LYS A 66 -21.24 8.94 -17.96
CA LYS A 66 -21.93 8.64 -16.70
C LYS A 66 -22.56 7.24 -16.53
N ASP A 67 -22.48 6.32 -17.50
CA ASP A 67 -23.45 5.21 -17.57
C ASP A 67 -22.92 3.76 -17.65
N ASP A 68 -21.63 3.49 -17.46
CA ASP A 68 -21.14 2.10 -17.39
C ASP A 68 -20.65 1.74 -15.99
N ASP A 69 -20.85 0.48 -15.59
CA ASP A 69 -20.30 -0.16 -14.39
C ASP A 69 -18.83 0.25 -14.19
N LYS A 70 -18.62 1.28 -13.36
CA LYS A 70 -17.30 1.88 -13.17
C LYS A 70 -16.43 0.94 -12.36
N GLU A 71 -15.44 0.35 -13.03
CA GLU A 71 -14.28 -0.18 -12.34
C GLU A 71 -13.65 0.94 -11.52
N LYS A 72 -13.59 0.74 -10.19
CA LYS A 72 -13.05 1.74 -9.26
C LYS A 72 -11.56 1.93 -9.53
N SER A 73 -11.11 3.18 -9.48
CA SER A 73 -9.69 3.46 -9.60
C SER A 73 -8.91 2.90 -8.40
N ASP A 74 -7.61 2.65 -8.58
CA ASP A 74 -6.73 2.22 -7.49
C ASP A 74 -6.77 3.22 -6.31
N GLU A 75 -6.89 4.52 -6.61
CA GLU A 75 -7.03 5.58 -5.60
C GLU A 75 -8.38 5.53 -4.88
N GLU A 76 -9.48 5.29 -5.59
CA GLU A 76 -10.81 5.12 -4.98
C GLU A 76 -10.86 3.87 -4.07
N ILE A 77 -10.21 2.78 -4.49
CA ILE A 77 -10.08 1.55 -3.71
C ILE A 77 -9.26 1.82 -2.44
N PHE A 78 -8.11 2.51 -2.58
CA PHE A 78 -7.25 2.87 -1.46
C PHE A 78 -7.97 3.77 -0.45
N ASN A 79 -8.66 4.81 -0.92
CA ASN A 79 -9.41 5.73 -0.07
C ASN A 79 -10.54 5.02 0.68
N LYS A 80 -11.22 4.07 0.01
CA LYS A 80 -12.24 3.23 0.66
C LYS A 80 -11.65 2.42 1.82
N PHE A 81 -10.45 1.87 1.68
CA PHE A 81 -9.78 1.20 2.81
C PHE A 81 -9.55 2.15 3.98
N ASN A 82 -9.07 3.37 3.72
CA ASN A 82 -8.82 4.36 4.77
C ASN A 82 -10.09 4.75 5.52
N GLU A 83 -11.20 4.97 4.80
CA GLU A 83 -12.49 5.23 5.42
C GLU A 83 -12.96 4.07 6.29
N GLU A 84 -12.86 2.84 5.78
CA GLU A 84 -13.30 1.65 6.50
C GLU A 84 -12.44 1.38 7.75
N ILE A 85 -11.12 1.60 7.68
CA ILE A 85 -10.20 1.44 8.80
C ILE A 85 -10.43 2.52 9.85
N SER A 86 -10.57 3.78 9.42
CA SER A 86 -10.82 4.93 10.31
C SER A 86 -12.07 4.73 11.17
N LYS A 87 -13.15 4.24 10.56
CA LYS A 87 -14.40 3.91 11.28
C LYS A 87 -14.18 2.91 12.41
N GLU A 88 -13.32 1.91 12.22
CA GLU A 88 -13.03 0.94 13.28
C GLU A 88 -12.07 1.50 14.34
N PHE A 89 -11.12 2.36 13.96
CA PHE A 89 -10.22 2.99 14.93
C PHE A 89 -10.94 3.89 15.91
N ILE A 90 -12.00 4.59 15.50
CA ILE A 90 -12.85 5.39 16.40
C ILE A 90 -13.46 4.52 17.50
N ASN A 91 -13.79 3.26 17.18
CA ASN A 91 -14.39 2.32 18.12
C ASN A 91 -13.35 1.58 18.99
N LEU A 92 -12.06 1.79 18.75
CA LEU A 92 -11.00 1.12 19.48
C LEU A 92 -10.80 1.80 20.85
N LYS A 93 -11.28 1.15 21.90
CA LYS A 93 -11.07 1.63 23.27
C LYS A 93 -9.61 1.50 23.67
N THR A 94 -9.02 2.58 24.17
CA THR A 94 -7.71 2.55 24.82
C THR A 94 -7.81 1.79 26.14
N LYS A 95 -6.95 0.79 26.33
CA LYS A 95 -6.83 0.09 27.61
C LYS A 95 -6.37 1.09 28.69
N LYS A 96 -6.98 1.05 29.87
CA LYS A 96 -6.46 1.70 31.08
C LYS A 96 -6.02 0.61 32.07
N GLY A 97 -4.74 0.63 32.46
CA GLY A 97 -4.16 -0.28 33.45
C GLY A 97 -4.06 -1.75 33.01
N PHE A 98 -4.20 -2.67 33.97
CA PHE A 98 -4.01 -4.12 33.80
C PHE A 98 -5.28 -4.90 33.39
N SER A 99 -6.40 -4.20 33.13
CA SER A 99 -7.68 -4.82 32.72
C SER A 99 -7.51 -5.68 31.47
N GLU A 100 -8.23 -6.79 31.29
CA GLU A 100 -8.23 -7.54 30.02
C GLU A 100 -9.13 -6.88 28.96
N HIS A 101 -8.89 -7.17 27.68
CA HIS A 101 -9.79 -6.73 26.60
C HIS A 101 -11.12 -7.48 26.69
N SER A 102 -12.22 -6.72 26.62
CA SER A 102 -13.56 -7.29 26.51
C SER A 102 -13.73 -8.07 25.20
N LYS A 103 -14.78 -8.90 25.09
CA LYS A 103 -15.11 -9.60 23.85
C LYS A 103 -15.34 -8.62 22.69
N ASP A 104 -15.96 -7.47 22.98
CA ASP A 104 -16.19 -6.42 21.98
C ASP A 104 -14.89 -5.78 21.51
N ASP A 105 -13.95 -5.51 22.43
CA ASP A 105 -12.62 -4.98 22.06
C ASP A 105 -11.87 -5.97 21.18
N LYS A 106 -11.92 -7.28 21.50
CA LYS A 106 -11.31 -8.33 20.68
C LYS A 106 -11.93 -8.36 19.28
N ASN A 107 -13.25 -8.23 19.18
CA ASN A 107 -13.96 -8.15 17.90
C ASN A 107 -13.57 -6.91 17.08
N THR A 108 -13.49 -5.73 17.70
CA THR A 108 -13.05 -4.50 17.02
C THR A 108 -11.61 -4.64 16.51
N ARG A 109 -10.70 -5.18 17.32
CA ARG A 109 -9.32 -5.45 16.92
C ARG A 109 -9.24 -6.42 15.73
N LEU A 110 -10.07 -7.47 15.71
CA LEU A 110 -10.16 -8.40 14.58
C LEU A 110 -10.64 -7.71 13.30
N LYS A 111 -11.66 -6.85 13.38
CA LYS A 111 -12.14 -6.08 12.23
C LYS A 111 -11.07 -5.15 11.67
N ILE A 112 -10.35 -4.44 12.54
CA ILE A 112 -9.22 -3.59 12.17
C ILE A 112 -8.17 -4.43 11.44
N TYR A 113 -7.75 -5.55 12.04
CA TYR A 113 -6.77 -6.46 11.45
C TYR A 113 -7.17 -6.88 10.02
N GLN A 114 -8.40 -7.36 9.84
CA GLN A 114 -8.90 -7.82 8.54
C GLN A 114 -8.91 -6.70 7.48
N LYS A 115 -9.27 -5.48 7.87
CA LYS A 115 -9.31 -4.34 6.95
C LYS A 115 -7.90 -3.89 6.54
N ILE A 116 -6.98 -3.79 7.50
CA ILE A 116 -5.57 -3.45 7.20
C ILE A 116 -4.92 -4.55 6.36
N GLN A 117 -5.19 -5.82 6.66
CA GLN A 117 -4.70 -6.94 5.85
C GLN A 117 -5.19 -6.88 4.40
N LYS A 118 -6.47 -6.55 4.17
CA LYS A 118 -6.99 -6.37 2.79
C LYS A 118 -6.30 -5.23 2.05
N LYS A 119 -6.05 -4.10 2.73
CA LYS A 119 -5.27 -2.98 2.20
C LYS A 119 -3.85 -3.38 1.84
N GLU A 120 -3.19 -4.16 2.70
CA GLU A 120 -1.86 -4.72 2.44
C GLU A 120 -1.84 -5.61 1.19
N VAL A 121 -2.79 -6.55 1.07
CA VAL A 121 -2.89 -7.43 -0.10
C VAL A 121 -3.11 -6.62 -1.39
N PHE A 122 -3.95 -5.59 -1.34
CA PHE A 122 -4.15 -4.67 -2.46
C PHE A 122 -2.84 -3.99 -2.88
N LEU A 123 -2.09 -3.41 -1.93
CA LEU A 123 -0.82 -2.73 -2.22
C LEU A 123 0.25 -3.67 -2.77
N ARG A 124 0.31 -4.92 -2.29
CA ARG A 124 1.21 -5.95 -2.86
C ARG A 124 0.87 -6.25 -4.32
N ARG A 125 -0.42 -6.40 -4.63
CA ARG A 125 -0.89 -6.63 -6.00
C ARG A 125 -0.61 -5.43 -6.91
N LEU A 126 -0.79 -4.22 -6.40
CA LEU A 126 -0.47 -2.99 -7.13
C LEU A 126 1.02 -2.90 -7.44
N MET A 127 1.89 -3.16 -6.46
CA MET A 127 3.34 -3.18 -6.64
C MET A 127 3.80 -4.22 -7.66
N ASN A 128 3.21 -5.42 -7.63
CA ASN A 128 3.45 -6.47 -8.64
C ASN A 128 3.02 -6.01 -10.04
N LYS A 129 1.83 -5.41 -10.18
CA LYS A 129 1.32 -4.87 -11.45
C LYS A 129 2.21 -3.75 -12.03
N GLN A 130 2.95 -3.05 -11.17
CA GLN A 130 3.92 -2.03 -11.55
C GLN A 130 5.33 -2.59 -11.82
N GLY A 131 5.53 -3.91 -11.77
CA GLY A 131 6.83 -4.56 -12.00
C GLY A 131 7.86 -4.32 -10.89
N LYS A 132 7.45 -3.80 -9.73
CA LYS A 132 8.34 -3.52 -8.59
C LYS A 132 8.39 -4.67 -7.58
N GLY A 133 7.45 -5.61 -7.68
CA GLY A 133 7.31 -6.74 -6.77
C GLY A 133 8.02 -8.00 -7.23
N THR A 134 7.85 -9.08 -6.47
CA THR A 134 8.53 -10.36 -6.70
C THR A 134 7.72 -11.35 -7.54
N ALA A 135 6.47 -11.03 -7.88
CA ALA A 135 5.70 -11.84 -8.79
C ALA A 135 6.23 -11.62 -10.21
N TYR A 136 6.96 -12.60 -10.73
CA TYR A 136 7.27 -12.68 -12.15
C TYR A 136 5.94 -12.71 -12.90
N GLN A 137 5.64 -11.66 -13.68
CA GLN A 137 4.74 -11.83 -14.81
C GLN A 137 5.55 -12.60 -15.84
N GLU A 138 5.15 -13.84 -16.14
CA GLU A 138 5.63 -14.58 -17.30
C GLU A 138 5.12 -13.88 -18.57
N GLU A 139 5.70 -12.73 -18.89
CA GLU A 139 5.60 -12.09 -20.21
C GLU A 139 7.02 -11.68 -20.61
N ALA A 140 7.89 -12.68 -20.68
CA ALA A 140 9.13 -12.64 -21.43
C ALA A 140 9.10 -13.78 -22.46
N ASP A 141 8.03 -13.83 -23.26
CA ASP A 141 8.17 -14.25 -24.64
C ASP A 141 8.94 -13.12 -25.33
N TRP A 142 10.24 -13.37 -25.47
CA TRP A 142 11.15 -12.60 -26.29
C TRP A 142 10.68 -12.65 -27.74
N ASP A 143 10.25 -11.50 -28.27
CA ASP A 143 10.33 -11.20 -29.70
C ASP A 143 11.49 -10.22 -29.95
#